data_AF-A0A1E3PB04-F1
#
_entry.id   AF-A0A1E3PB04-F1
#
_cell.length_a   1.000
_cell.length_b   1.000
_cell.length_c   1.000
_cell.angle_alpha   90.00
_cell.angle_beta   90.00
_cell.angle_gamma   90.00
#
_symmetry.space_group_name_H-M   'P 1'
#
loop_
_entity.id
_entity.type
_entity.pdbx_description
1 polymer ?
#
loop_
_entity_poly.entity_id
_entity_poly.type
_entity_poly.pdbx_seq_one_letter_code
_entity_poly.pdbx_strand_id
1 'polypeptide(L)'
;MSQNQAILAASILASQGSLAKLQTFLQNYNIYDKLTLLSILLVFTPELEPASNLLFVKEITDNNNSSLENQDAVIELLSDDPHLIDLLEVNSDILSNRINQLKSYLAENCTSLGFVKLNLSSFVKARIRKTFAVNPDIHFNDPLFRLVADDTDFQIWSDTIVGPYEYLKRISTTDVSLLEFENLSQVEKLKLLLDALEIGLVTKVELPIVAFVENSSPNTLIEYLQTYPPENVRTLQLLNKLIVQVTPAYEPKDPLIQQTTATLYEYPELSSHALQSISEVLGVFQKYSNDSFLGNLIKLTSAAKAINFDQGSLKALDEISKSSKSQEALLHSVLENIDANTSKEFINQLYVLRQTIFTNINFNIFNSLLIEKLLSLRLFSLVSYQDSYEDLMIDYFWKCFKRASNGSKHRGEILNASQSLRVIPNPSPKVKSLQKLIDSIDELSHYSLYFKPGTPLVPADFLAVGSITEIIQRVLELNPEAYLESDKLLEVSNGLTEGFSLDPMDTFQLKAFCIESALANNDFEFALDAANELLDTTKDQLKLQSTWLTFFQVGKYVSPEWLDTEIPEESIKSQLDLLAKVLKICPVKNTQVIIAQWSSLDMELSLR
;
A
#
# COMPACT_ATOMS: atom_id res chain seq x y z
N MET A 1 63.91 -30.29 48.01
CA MET A 1 63.61 -29.21 47.04
C MET A 1 63.04 -28.00 47.78
N SER A 2 63.54 -26.78 47.55
CA SER A 2 63.00 -25.54 48.12
C SER A 2 61.79 -25.02 47.33
N GLN A 3 60.97 -24.15 47.93
CA GLN A 3 59.82 -23.53 47.23
C GLN A 3 60.25 -22.74 45.99
N ASN A 4 61.38 -22.03 46.04
CA ASN A 4 61.94 -21.33 44.88
C ASN A 4 62.36 -22.30 43.77
N GLN A 5 62.96 -23.45 44.12
CA GLN A 5 63.26 -24.50 43.14
C GLN A 5 61.97 -25.08 42.53
N ALA A 6 60.94 -25.31 43.34
CA ALA A 6 59.67 -25.85 42.88
C ALA A 6 58.93 -24.90 41.92
N ILE A 7 58.92 -23.60 42.21
CA ILE A 7 58.35 -22.57 41.32
C ILE A 7 59.14 -22.52 40.00
N LEU A 8 60.47 -22.58 40.05
CA LEU A 8 61.29 -22.59 38.84
C LEU A 8 61.03 -23.85 38.00
N ALA A 9 61.00 -25.03 38.63
CA ALA A 9 60.68 -26.29 37.96
C ALA A 9 59.30 -26.25 37.31
N ALA A 10 58.29 -25.75 38.03
CA ALA A 10 56.94 -25.57 37.48
C ALA A 10 56.92 -24.63 36.26
N SER A 11 57.68 -23.52 36.30
CA SER A 11 57.78 -22.60 35.17
C SER A 11 58.42 -23.22 33.93
N ILE A 12 59.47 -24.03 34.12
CA ILE A 12 60.17 -24.70 33.02
C ILE A 12 59.27 -25.77 32.41
N LEU A 13 58.67 -26.64 33.23
CA LEU A 13 57.76 -27.69 32.78
C LEU A 13 56.54 -27.13 32.03
N ALA A 14 55.98 -26.01 32.52
CA ALA A 14 54.89 -25.31 31.83
C ALA A 14 55.35 -24.75 30.47
N SER A 15 56.51 -24.09 30.42
CA SER A 15 57.06 -23.50 29.18
C SER A 15 57.41 -24.54 28.11
N GLN A 16 57.74 -25.76 28.52
CA GLN A 16 58.01 -26.89 27.63
C GLN A 16 56.73 -27.61 27.15
N GLY A 17 55.55 -27.17 27.58
CA GLY A 17 54.27 -27.85 27.28
C GLY A 17 54.13 -29.22 27.96
N SER A 18 54.96 -29.53 28.96
CA SER A 18 54.96 -30.82 29.65
C SER A 18 53.93 -30.85 30.80
N LEU A 19 52.67 -30.53 30.50
CA LEU A 19 51.61 -30.38 31.50
C LEU A 19 51.30 -31.67 32.28
N ALA A 20 51.42 -32.84 31.64
CA ALA A 20 51.24 -34.13 32.34
C ALA A 20 52.33 -34.33 33.42
N LYS A 21 53.59 -34.03 33.09
CA LYS A 21 54.70 -34.08 34.07
C LYS A 21 54.50 -33.05 35.18
N LEU A 22 54.03 -31.85 34.83
CA LEU A 22 53.72 -30.81 35.81
C LEU A 22 52.58 -31.23 36.75
N GLN A 23 51.52 -31.86 36.23
CA GLN A 23 50.44 -32.39 37.06
C GLN A 23 50.96 -33.46 38.03
N THR A 24 51.75 -34.42 37.55
CA THR A 24 52.35 -35.45 38.42
C THR A 24 53.30 -34.82 39.45
N PHE A 25 54.05 -33.79 39.07
CA PHE A 25 54.90 -33.03 40.00
C PHE A 25 54.07 -32.38 41.12
N LEU A 26 52.96 -31.71 40.78
CA LEU A 26 52.08 -31.03 41.75
C LEU A 26 51.28 -31.99 42.63
N GLN A 27 51.04 -33.22 42.19
CA GLN A 27 50.46 -34.28 43.03
C GLN A 27 51.42 -34.74 44.14
N ASN A 28 52.73 -34.65 43.89
CA ASN A 28 53.79 -35.12 44.80
C ASN A 28 54.52 -33.98 45.55
N TYR A 29 54.28 -32.71 45.20
CA TYR A 29 54.90 -31.55 45.84
C TYR A 29 53.95 -30.35 45.96
N ASN A 30 53.83 -29.79 47.17
CA ASN A 30 52.98 -28.62 47.44
C ASN A 30 53.73 -27.29 47.22
N ILE A 31 53.24 -26.46 46.30
CA ILE A 31 53.70 -25.07 46.16
C ILE A 31 52.74 -24.16 46.94
N TYR A 32 53.26 -23.48 47.98
CA TYR A 32 52.43 -22.62 48.84
C TYR A 32 51.96 -21.34 48.13
N ASP A 33 52.78 -20.82 47.22
CA ASP A 33 52.46 -19.63 46.41
C ASP A 33 51.58 -20.00 45.22
N LYS A 34 50.34 -20.38 45.52
CA LYS A 34 49.35 -20.81 44.53
C LYS A 34 49.05 -19.76 43.46
N LEU A 35 49.11 -18.47 43.82
CA LEU A 35 48.91 -17.38 42.86
C LEU A 35 50.02 -17.38 41.81
N THR A 36 51.28 -17.47 42.22
CA THR A 36 52.41 -17.56 41.30
C THR A 36 52.33 -18.82 40.44
N LEU A 37 51.90 -19.96 41.01
CA LEU A 37 51.70 -21.20 40.25
C LEU A 37 50.63 -21.05 39.16
N LEU A 38 49.48 -20.44 39.46
CA LEU A 38 48.46 -20.17 38.45
C LEU A 38 48.94 -19.13 37.43
N SER A 39 49.70 -18.12 37.84
CA SER A 39 50.33 -17.17 36.90
C SER A 39 51.28 -17.89 35.94
N ILE A 40 52.09 -18.84 36.42
CA ILE A 40 52.95 -19.69 35.58
C ILE A 40 52.13 -20.45 34.56
N LEU A 41 51.06 -21.14 35.00
CA LEU A 41 50.19 -21.90 34.11
C LEU A 41 49.49 -21.00 33.08
N LEU A 42 49.08 -19.79 33.47
CA LEU A 42 48.46 -18.85 32.54
C LEU A 42 49.44 -18.35 31.47
N VAL A 43 50.63 -17.90 31.89
CA VAL A 43 51.59 -17.23 31.01
C VAL A 43 52.38 -18.21 30.17
N PHE A 44 52.85 -19.33 30.73
CA PHE A 44 53.75 -20.25 30.00
C PHE A 44 53.05 -21.40 29.29
N THR A 45 51.79 -21.71 29.62
CA THR A 45 51.06 -22.71 28.84
C THR A 45 50.75 -22.16 27.44
N PRO A 46 51.17 -22.85 26.36
CA PRO A 46 50.90 -22.42 24.98
C PRO A 46 49.41 -22.15 24.73
N GLU A 47 49.08 -21.20 23.88
CA GLU A 47 47.70 -20.78 23.60
C GLU A 47 46.86 -21.88 22.95
N LEU A 48 47.49 -22.72 22.13
CA LEU A 48 46.84 -23.85 21.43
C LEU A 48 46.79 -25.14 22.26
N GLU A 49 47.25 -25.11 23.51
CA GLU A 49 47.22 -26.27 24.39
C GLU A 49 45.77 -26.66 24.74
N PRO A 50 45.39 -27.95 24.59
CA PRO A 50 44.04 -28.41 24.91
C PRO A 50 43.64 -28.12 26.36
N ALA A 51 42.49 -27.47 26.54
CA ALA A 51 41.92 -27.14 27.84
C ALA A 51 41.72 -28.35 28.78
N SER A 52 41.55 -29.57 28.24
CA SER A 52 41.49 -30.80 29.02
C SER A 52 42.74 -31.04 29.87
N ASN A 53 43.90 -30.59 29.40
CA ASN A 53 45.17 -30.76 30.09
C ASN A 53 45.35 -29.78 31.25
N LEU A 54 44.45 -28.80 31.40
CA LEU A 54 44.47 -27.80 32.47
C LEU A 54 43.39 -28.05 33.53
N LEU A 55 42.65 -29.16 33.47
CA LEU A 55 41.56 -29.45 34.41
C LEU A 55 42.03 -29.57 35.87
N PHE A 56 43.28 -29.96 36.09
CA PHE A 56 43.89 -30.05 37.43
C PHE A 56 44.05 -28.68 38.12
N VAL A 57 43.84 -27.55 37.40
CA VAL A 57 43.82 -26.21 38.00
C VAL A 57 42.75 -26.08 39.09
N LYS A 58 41.64 -26.80 38.98
CA LYS A 58 40.60 -26.84 40.03
C LYS A 58 41.15 -27.40 41.34
N GLU A 59 42.00 -28.42 41.28
CA GLU A 59 42.66 -29.01 42.45
C GLU A 59 43.65 -28.03 43.11
N ILE A 60 44.27 -27.14 42.33
CA ILE A 60 45.15 -26.10 42.87
C ILE A 60 44.34 -25.05 43.65
N THR A 61 43.19 -24.63 43.11
CA THR A 61 42.34 -23.60 43.72
C THR A 61 41.54 -24.11 44.91
N ASP A 62 41.02 -25.33 44.83
CA ASP A 62 40.31 -25.97 45.93
C ASP A 62 41.36 -26.38 46.99
N ASN A 63 41.28 -25.86 48.21
CA ASN A 63 42.26 -26.10 49.27
C ASN A 63 42.32 -27.56 49.79
N ASN A 64 41.86 -28.53 49.01
CA ASN A 64 41.74 -29.94 49.35
C ASN A 64 42.98 -30.78 49.02
N ASN A 65 44.06 -30.18 48.50
CA ASN A 65 45.30 -30.92 48.26
C ASN A 65 46.01 -31.25 49.58
N SER A 66 45.66 -32.40 50.15
CA SER A 66 46.59 -33.21 50.93
C SER A 66 47.61 -33.84 49.97
N SER A 67 48.45 -33.03 49.33
CA SER A 67 49.57 -33.56 48.55
C SER A 67 50.47 -34.35 49.50
N LEU A 68 50.76 -35.61 49.16
CA LEU A 68 51.79 -36.37 49.85
C LEU A 68 53.12 -35.71 49.48
N GLU A 69 53.89 -35.21 50.45
CA GLU A 69 55.26 -34.74 50.22
C GLU A 69 56.17 -35.94 49.91
N ASN A 70 56.02 -36.53 48.73
CA ASN A 70 56.80 -37.68 48.29
C ASN A 70 58.02 -37.20 47.52
N GLN A 71 59.06 -36.83 48.28
CA GLN A 71 60.30 -36.29 47.72
C GLN A 71 60.99 -37.26 46.76
N ASP A 72 60.87 -38.58 46.97
CA ASP A 72 61.47 -39.61 46.12
C ASP A 72 60.83 -39.64 44.73
N ALA A 73 59.50 -39.53 44.65
CA ALA A 73 58.78 -39.46 43.37
C ALA A 73 59.09 -38.18 42.58
N VAL A 74 59.31 -37.06 43.29
CA VAL A 74 59.72 -35.79 42.65
C VAL A 74 61.13 -35.90 42.08
N ILE A 75 62.06 -36.54 42.80
CA ILE A 75 63.43 -36.75 42.33
C ILE A 75 63.42 -37.67 41.10
N GLU A 76 62.64 -38.75 41.11
CA GLU A 76 62.49 -39.66 39.96
C GLU A 76 61.97 -38.92 38.71
N LEU A 77 60.92 -38.09 38.85
CA LEU A 77 60.38 -37.28 37.76
C LEU A 77 61.36 -36.27 37.16
N LEU A 78 62.25 -35.71 38.00
CA LEU A 78 63.27 -34.75 37.57
C LEU A 78 64.53 -35.45 37.01
N SER A 79 64.79 -36.70 37.41
CA SER A 79 65.94 -37.51 36.96
C SER A 79 65.90 -37.85 35.47
N ASP A 80 64.71 -37.83 34.87
CA ASP A 80 64.49 -38.05 33.44
C ASP A 80 64.89 -36.84 32.57
N ASP A 81 65.23 -35.69 33.15
CA ASP A 81 65.69 -34.48 32.44
C ASP A 81 66.96 -33.87 33.11
N PRO A 82 68.17 -34.28 32.67
CA PRO A 82 69.43 -33.80 33.24
C PRO A 82 69.60 -32.27 33.16
N HIS A 83 69.04 -31.64 32.13
CA HIS A 83 69.13 -30.20 31.94
C HIS A 83 68.26 -29.42 32.93
N LEU A 84 67.12 -30.00 33.35
CA LEU A 84 66.27 -29.43 34.39
C LEU A 84 66.97 -29.45 35.76
N ILE A 85 67.71 -30.52 36.06
CA ILE A 85 68.50 -30.63 37.31
C ILE A 85 69.59 -29.56 37.36
N ASP A 86 70.35 -29.38 36.28
CA ASP A 86 71.41 -28.35 36.18
C ASP A 86 70.86 -26.93 36.39
N LEU A 87 69.62 -26.67 35.94
CA LEU A 87 68.95 -25.38 36.13
C LEU A 87 68.43 -25.15 37.55
N LEU A 88 68.20 -26.22 38.32
CA LEU A 88 67.68 -26.19 39.68
C LEU A 88 68.80 -26.20 40.74
N GLU A 89 69.99 -26.71 40.41
CA GLU A 89 71.20 -26.76 41.25
C GLU A 89 72.06 -25.49 41.14
N VAL A 90 71.42 -24.31 41.18
CA VAL A 90 72.09 -23.01 41.13
C VAL A 90 72.15 -22.39 42.53
N ASN A 91 73.19 -21.58 42.80
CA ASN A 91 73.34 -20.82 44.05
C ASN A 91 72.03 -20.09 44.46
N SER A 92 71.69 -20.14 45.76
CA SER A 92 70.48 -19.58 46.35
C SER A 92 70.21 -18.11 46.01
N ASP A 93 71.26 -17.30 45.87
CA ASP A 93 71.14 -15.87 45.56
C ASP A 93 70.71 -15.66 44.09
N ILE A 94 71.28 -16.44 43.18
CA ILE A 94 70.94 -16.41 41.75
C ILE A 94 69.52 -16.95 41.55
N LEU A 95 69.18 -18.03 42.25
CA LEU A 95 67.83 -18.62 42.22
C LEU A 95 66.78 -17.60 42.69
N SER A 96 67.05 -16.90 43.80
CA SER A 96 66.14 -15.88 44.34
C SER A 96 65.97 -14.70 43.37
N ASN A 97 67.06 -14.24 42.74
CA ASN A 97 67.00 -13.19 41.71
C ASN A 97 66.19 -13.63 40.48
N ARG A 98 66.38 -14.87 39.99
CA ARG A 98 65.60 -15.41 38.87
C ARG A 98 64.11 -15.51 39.20
N ILE A 99 63.77 -15.96 40.41
CA ILE A 99 62.37 -16.02 40.86
C ILE A 99 61.76 -14.63 40.97
N ASN A 100 62.50 -13.63 41.46
CA ASN A 100 62.00 -12.26 41.52
C ASN A 100 61.74 -11.69 40.11
N GLN A 101 62.66 -11.91 39.16
CA GLN A 101 62.47 -11.52 37.75
C GLN A 101 61.28 -12.24 37.11
N LEU A 102 61.15 -13.55 37.36
CA LEU A 102 60.01 -14.35 36.92
C LEU A 102 58.70 -13.78 37.47
N LYS A 103 58.63 -13.48 38.76
CA LYS A 103 57.45 -12.89 39.40
C LYS A 103 57.09 -11.53 38.80
N SER A 104 58.07 -10.67 38.51
CA SER A 104 57.82 -9.40 37.80
C SER A 104 57.26 -9.62 36.40
N TYR A 105 57.85 -10.54 35.62
CA TYR A 105 57.38 -10.88 34.27
C TYR A 105 55.96 -11.46 34.29
N LEU A 106 55.69 -12.37 35.22
CA LEU A 106 54.37 -12.95 35.43
C LEU A 106 53.35 -11.89 35.82
N ALA A 107 53.70 -10.98 36.73
CA ALA A 107 52.79 -9.91 37.15
C ALA A 107 52.39 -9.00 35.97
N GLU A 108 53.35 -8.61 35.12
CA GLU A 108 53.08 -7.80 33.93
C GLU A 108 52.12 -8.49 32.95
N ASN A 109 52.39 -9.76 32.61
CA ASN A 109 51.57 -10.54 31.68
C ASN A 109 50.21 -10.97 32.27
N CYS A 110 50.13 -11.24 33.57
CA CYS A 110 48.86 -11.54 34.23
C CYS A 110 47.98 -10.29 34.31
N THR A 111 48.56 -9.12 34.54
CA THR A 111 47.82 -7.85 34.62
C THR A 111 47.20 -7.49 33.27
N SER A 112 47.91 -7.67 32.16
CA SER A 112 47.35 -7.44 30.82
C SER A 112 46.18 -8.37 30.47
N LEU A 113 46.15 -9.57 31.06
CA LEU A 113 45.05 -10.54 30.91
C LEU A 113 43.96 -10.41 32.00
N GLY A 114 44.09 -9.45 32.91
CA GLY A 114 43.13 -9.21 34.00
C GLY A 114 43.13 -10.29 35.09
N PHE A 115 44.23 -11.06 35.25
CA PHE A 115 44.39 -12.03 36.33
C PHE A 115 45.05 -11.38 37.54
N VAL A 116 44.24 -10.99 38.53
CA VAL A 116 44.70 -10.22 39.71
C VAL A 116 44.46 -10.96 41.04
N LYS A 117 43.57 -11.96 41.05
CA LYS A 117 43.14 -12.64 42.28
C LYS A 117 43.22 -14.16 42.13
N LEU A 118 43.55 -14.83 43.23
CA LEU A 118 43.52 -16.29 43.35
C LEU A 118 42.07 -16.78 43.38
N ASN A 119 41.45 -16.89 42.20
CA ASN A 119 40.12 -17.46 41.99
C ASN A 119 40.12 -18.23 40.67
N LEU A 120 39.53 -19.43 40.66
CA LEU A 120 39.35 -20.26 39.47
C LEU A 120 38.65 -19.50 38.33
N SER A 121 37.60 -18.75 38.64
CA SER A 121 36.88 -17.91 37.66
C SER A 121 37.79 -16.84 37.06
N SER A 122 38.62 -16.18 37.87
CA SER A 122 39.58 -15.18 37.38
C SER A 122 40.64 -15.81 36.48
N PHE A 123 41.10 -17.01 36.80
CA PHE A 123 42.06 -17.75 35.98
C PHE A 123 41.44 -18.14 34.64
N VAL A 124 40.24 -18.71 34.65
CA VAL A 124 39.53 -19.13 33.43
C VAL A 124 39.25 -17.92 32.53
N LYS A 125 38.74 -16.80 33.06
CA LYS A 125 38.54 -15.56 32.28
C LYS A 125 39.84 -15.07 31.62
N ALA A 126 40.94 -15.05 32.37
CA ALA A 126 42.23 -14.62 31.84
C ALA A 126 42.80 -15.59 30.79
N ARG A 127 42.60 -16.89 30.99
CA ARG A 127 43.00 -17.92 30.02
C ARG A 127 42.23 -17.76 28.71
N ILE A 128 40.92 -17.55 28.79
CA ILE A 128 40.06 -17.27 27.64
C ILE A 128 40.57 -16.03 26.88
N ARG A 129 40.85 -14.92 27.57
CA ARG A 129 41.43 -13.72 26.92
C ARG A 129 42.73 -14.02 26.16
N LYS A 130 43.61 -14.81 26.78
CA LYS A 130 44.88 -15.21 26.17
C LYS A 130 44.66 -16.05 24.91
N THR A 131 43.76 -17.03 24.96
CA THR A 131 43.52 -17.95 23.84
C THR A 131 42.77 -17.26 22.70
N PHE A 132 41.79 -16.39 23.00
CA PHE A 132 41.05 -15.60 22.00
C PHE A 132 41.94 -14.62 21.22
N ALA A 133 43.08 -14.19 21.78
CA ALA A 133 44.04 -13.36 21.05
C ALA A 133 44.70 -14.10 19.87
N VAL A 134 44.73 -15.43 19.91
CA VAL A 134 45.35 -16.28 18.87
C VAL A 134 44.30 -17.03 18.04
N ASN A 135 43.22 -17.50 18.67
CA ASN A 135 42.15 -18.21 18.00
C ASN A 135 40.77 -17.74 18.53
N PRO A 136 39.97 -17.03 17.71
CA PRO A 136 38.65 -16.55 18.13
C PRO A 136 37.55 -17.63 18.15
N ASP A 137 37.79 -18.85 17.64
CA ASP A 137 36.77 -19.91 17.48
C ASP A 137 36.59 -20.81 18.72
N ILE A 138 36.81 -20.32 19.93
CA ILE A 138 36.76 -21.17 21.13
C ILE A 138 35.32 -21.37 21.58
N HIS A 139 34.85 -22.60 21.39
CA HIS A 139 33.50 -23.02 21.71
C HIS A 139 33.19 -23.02 23.22
N PHE A 140 31.93 -22.71 23.58
CA PHE A 140 31.32 -22.93 24.91
C PHE A 140 31.45 -24.37 25.47
N ASN A 141 31.93 -25.31 24.66
CA ASN A 141 32.24 -26.68 25.06
C ASN A 141 33.67 -26.83 25.63
N ASP A 142 34.42 -25.73 25.77
CA ASP A 142 35.74 -25.74 26.39
C ASP A 142 35.65 -26.37 27.80
N PRO A 143 36.41 -27.45 28.09
CA PRO A 143 36.43 -28.11 29.39
C PRO A 143 36.62 -27.17 30.59
N LEU A 144 37.31 -26.04 30.42
CA LEU A 144 37.51 -25.04 31.46
C LEU A 144 36.22 -24.32 31.86
N PHE A 145 35.26 -24.13 30.94
CA PHE A 145 33.96 -23.54 31.27
C PHE A 145 33.18 -24.41 32.26
N ARG A 146 33.33 -25.74 32.16
CA ARG A 146 32.68 -26.69 33.09
C ARG A 146 33.22 -26.57 34.51
N LEU A 147 34.46 -26.12 34.69
CA LEU A 147 35.05 -25.94 36.02
C LEU A 147 34.40 -24.80 36.81
N VAL A 148 33.85 -23.83 36.10
CA VAL A 148 33.24 -22.59 36.64
C VAL A 148 31.76 -22.49 36.25
N ALA A 149 31.14 -23.61 35.90
CA ALA A 149 29.73 -23.65 35.49
C ALA A 149 28.78 -23.14 36.58
N ASP A 150 29.12 -23.38 37.84
CA ASP A 150 28.33 -22.98 39.01
C ASP A 150 28.52 -21.50 39.40
N ASP A 151 29.47 -20.77 38.79
CA ASP A 151 29.73 -19.36 39.08
C ASP A 151 28.83 -18.44 38.24
N THR A 152 27.86 -17.80 38.90
CA THR A 152 26.91 -16.88 38.27
C THR A 152 27.58 -15.68 37.60
N ASP A 153 28.65 -15.14 38.20
CA ASP A 153 29.39 -13.98 37.65
C ASP A 153 30.23 -14.39 36.43
N PHE A 154 30.59 -15.67 36.34
CA PHE A 154 31.20 -16.22 35.14
C PHE A 154 30.16 -16.42 34.04
N GLN A 155 28.98 -16.98 34.35
CA GLN A 155 27.91 -17.18 33.37
C GLN A 155 27.44 -15.85 32.77
N ILE A 156 27.18 -14.83 33.60
CA ILE A 156 26.81 -13.49 33.12
C ILE A 156 27.90 -12.93 32.20
N TRP A 157 29.18 -13.06 32.57
CA TRP A 157 30.29 -12.61 31.74
C TRP A 157 30.39 -13.39 30.42
N SER A 158 30.17 -14.70 30.45
CA SER A 158 30.14 -15.56 29.27
C SER A 158 29.03 -15.11 28.30
N ASP A 159 27.82 -14.89 28.81
CA ASP A 159 26.64 -14.52 28.02
C ASP A 159 26.66 -13.08 27.52
N THR A 160 27.30 -12.16 28.26
CA THR A 160 27.36 -10.73 27.90
C THR A 160 28.64 -10.30 27.20
N ILE A 161 29.70 -11.11 27.24
CA ILE A 161 31.01 -10.76 26.66
C ILE A 161 31.48 -11.83 25.68
N VAL A 162 31.72 -13.07 26.14
CA VAL A 162 32.38 -14.09 25.32
C VAL A 162 31.52 -14.52 24.14
N GLY A 163 30.28 -14.95 24.40
CA GLY A 163 29.35 -15.38 23.36
C GLY A 163 29.09 -14.33 22.28
N PRO A 164 28.73 -13.10 22.67
CA PRO A 164 28.52 -12.01 21.72
C PRO A 164 29.77 -11.66 20.93
N TYR A 165 30.95 -11.69 21.56
CA TYR A 165 32.22 -11.40 20.89
C TYR A 165 32.63 -12.49 19.88
N GLU A 166 32.51 -13.77 20.25
CA GLU A 166 32.73 -14.90 19.34
C GLU A 166 31.80 -14.77 18.13
N TYR A 167 30.51 -14.52 18.40
CA TYR A 167 29.52 -14.32 17.35
C TYR A 167 29.90 -13.16 16.43
N LEU A 168 30.27 -12.00 16.99
CA LEU A 168 30.74 -10.84 16.25
C LEU A 168 31.92 -11.16 15.33
N LYS A 169 32.95 -11.87 15.83
CA LYS A 169 34.13 -12.24 15.03
C LYS A 169 33.79 -13.20 13.89
N ARG A 170 32.75 -14.02 14.06
CA ARG A 170 32.26 -14.91 13.01
C ARG A 170 31.53 -14.16 11.89
N ILE A 171 30.79 -13.09 12.23
CA ILE A 171 29.97 -12.36 11.27
C ILE A 171 30.62 -11.08 10.74
N SER A 172 31.73 -10.62 11.35
CA SER A 172 32.37 -9.35 11.04
C SER A 172 33.89 -9.43 11.04
N THR A 173 34.53 -8.53 10.30
CA THR A 173 35.99 -8.37 10.21
C THR A 173 36.51 -7.30 11.18
N THR A 174 35.72 -6.89 12.18
CA THR A 174 36.10 -5.86 13.15
C THR A 174 37.39 -6.23 13.88
N ASP A 175 38.33 -5.28 13.94
CA ASP A 175 39.63 -5.45 14.60
C ASP A 175 39.60 -5.10 16.09
N VAL A 176 38.49 -5.41 16.78
CA VAL A 176 38.34 -5.17 18.22
C VAL A 176 38.83 -6.40 18.97
N SER A 177 39.73 -6.23 19.93
CA SER A 177 40.17 -7.30 20.84
C SER A 177 39.09 -7.61 21.89
N LEU A 178 39.12 -8.80 22.50
CA LEU A 178 38.14 -9.17 23.53
C LEU A 178 38.17 -8.20 24.72
N LEU A 179 39.35 -7.71 25.09
CA LEU A 179 39.52 -6.77 26.19
C LEU A 179 38.95 -5.38 25.85
N GLU A 180 39.17 -4.90 24.62
CA GLU A 180 38.54 -3.65 24.15
C GLU A 180 37.03 -3.80 24.12
N PHE A 181 36.51 -4.91 23.59
CA PHE A 181 35.08 -5.19 23.59
C PHE A 181 34.50 -5.23 25.00
N GLU A 182 35.17 -5.88 25.96
CA GLU A 182 34.75 -5.95 27.35
C GLU A 182 34.63 -4.57 28.00
N ASN A 183 35.54 -3.65 27.65
CA ASN A 183 35.59 -2.27 28.17
C ASN A 183 34.56 -1.32 27.56
N LEU A 184 33.90 -1.69 26.45
CA LEU A 184 32.81 -0.91 25.88
C LEU A 184 31.59 -0.86 26.80
N SER A 185 30.81 0.22 26.72
CA SER A 185 29.50 0.27 27.35
C SER A 185 28.55 -0.77 26.74
N GLN A 186 27.52 -1.17 27.48
CA GLN A 186 26.57 -2.18 26.98
C GLN A 186 25.83 -1.71 25.72
N VAL A 187 25.54 -0.42 25.61
CA VAL A 187 24.89 0.17 24.43
C VAL A 187 25.84 0.13 23.21
N GLU A 188 27.13 0.43 23.40
CA GLU A 188 28.14 0.34 22.32
C GLU A 188 28.37 -1.10 21.87
N LYS A 189 28.37 -2.07 22.80
CA LYS A 189 28.42 -3.50 22.47
C LYS A 189 27.23 -3.92 21.62
N LEU A 190 26.01 -3.55 22.05
CA LEU A 190 24.79 -3.87 21.31
C LEU A 190 24.80 -3.25 19.90
N LYS A 191 25.24 -1.99 19.79
CA LYS A 191 25.40 -1.31 18.50
C LYS A 191 26.34 -2.08 17.60
N LEU A 192 27.52 -2.43 18.09
CA LEU A 192 28.55 -3.09 17.29
C LEU A 192 28.08 -4.49 16.82
N LEU A 193 27.27 -5.19 17.61
CA LEU A 193 26.62 -6.45 17.24
C LEU A 193 25.55 -6.26 16.14
N LEU A 194 24.70 -5.24 16.29
CA LEU A 194 23.63 -4.97 15.33
C LEU A 194 24.17 -4.43 14.00
N ASP A 195 25.16 -3.54 14.03
CA ASP A 195 25.86 -3.03 12.84
C ASP A 195 26.51 -4.19 12.07
N ALA A 196 27.13 -5.14 12.77
CA ALA A 196 27.72 -6.33 12.17
C ALA A 196 26.68 -7.23 11.50
N LEU A 197 25.50 -7.42 12.10
CA LEU A 197 24.40 -8.17 11.49
C LEU A 197 23.88 -7.51 10.22
N GLU A 198 23.78 -6.18 10.22
CA GLU A 198 23.34 -5.40 9.08
C GLU A 198 24.30 -5.54 7.89
N ILE A 199 25.60 -5.42 8.14
CA ILE A 199 26.65 -5.59 7.12
C ILE A 199 26.72 -7.04 6.62
N GLY A 200 26.62 -8.01 7.53
CA GLY A 200 26.70 -9.44 7.23
C GLY A 200 25.49 -10.01 6.48
N LEU A 201 24.45 -9.21 6.20
CA LEU A 201 23.19 -9.61 5.56
C LEU A 201 22.50 -10.79 6.30
N VAL A 202 22.71 -10.88 7.61
CA VAL A 202 22.14 -11.97 8.41
C VAL A 202 20.67 -11.70 8.65
N THR A 203 19.81 -12.69 8.41
CA THR A 203 18.34 -12.50 8.49
C THR A 203 17.73 -12.92 9.83
N LYS A 204 18.51 -13.55 10.71
CA LYS A 204 18.07 -14.09 12.00
C LYS A 204 18.96 -13.56 13.11
N VAL A 205 18.33 -13.16 14.21
CA VAL A 205 19.02 -12.88 15.46
C VAL A 205 19.31 -14.22 16.13
N GLU A 206 20.60 -14.51 16.35
CA GLU A 206 21.05 -15.75 16.98
C GLU A 206 21.07 -15.64 18.52
N LEU A 207 21.06 -16.80 19.18
CA LEU A 207 20.99 -16.92 20.63
C LEU A 207 22.00 -16.07 21.41
N PRO A 208 23.27 -15.89 20.97
CA PRO A 208 24.23 -15.08 21.72
C PRO A 208 23.80 -13.61 21.89
N ILE A 209 23.11 -13.03 20.90
CA ILE A 209 22.62 -11.65 20.99
C ILE A 209 21.39 -11.56 21.89
N VAL A 210 20.52 -12.58 21.84
CA VAL A 210 19.36 -12.67 22.75
C VAL A 210 19.85 -12.78 24.20
N ALA A 211 20.79 -13.70 24.47
CA ALA A 211 21.39 -13.88 25.78
C ALA A 211 22.12 -12.63 26.27
N PHE A 212 22.79 -11.90 25.38
CA PHE A 212 23.39 -10.60 25.71
C PHE A 212 22.33 -9.62 26.24
N VAL A 213 21.22 -9.46 25.53
CA VAL A 213 20.18 -8.49 25.94
C VAL A 213 19.45 -8.95 27.20
N GLU A 214 19.15 -10.23 27.34
CA GLU A 214 18.47 -10.79 28.52
C GLU A 214 19.32 -10.66 29.80
N ASN A 215 20.64 -10.83 29.70
CA ASN A 215 21.56 -10.74 30.84
C ASN A 215 22.19 -9.35 31.03
N SER A 216 21.95 -8.41 30.10
CA SER A 216 22.38 -7.02 30.23
C SER A 216 21.46 -6.23 31.16
N SER A 217 21.81 -4.96 31.44
CA SER A 217 20.93 -4.11 32.22
C SER A 217 19.58 -3.91 31.50
N PRO A 218 18.44 -3.90 32.21
CA PRO A 218 17.11 -3.68 31.62
C PRO A 218 16.92 -2.34 30.91
N ASN A 219 17.91 -1.45 30.95
CA ASN A 219 17.88 -0.18 30.23
C ASN A 219 18.71 -0.22 28.94
N THR A 220 19.58 -1.22 28.74
CA THR A 220 20.51 -1.25 27.59
C THR A 220 19.77 -1.18 26.25
N LEU A 221 18.72 -1.98 26.07
CA LEU A 221 17.94 -1.99 24.84
C LEU A 221 17.13 -0.69 24.66
N ILE A 222 16.63 -0.13 25.77
CA ILE A 222 15.85 1.12 25.76
C ILE A 222 16.75 2.31 25.40
N GLU A 223 17.91 2.43 26.05
CA GLU A 223 18.92 3.45 25.76
C GLU A 223 19.45 3.32 24.33
N TYR A 224 19.61 2.09 23.83
CA TYR A 224 19.94 1.84 22.43
C TYR A 224 18.87 2.40 21.48
N LEU A 225 17.59 2.09 21.70
CA LEU A 225 16.47 2.59 20.89
C LEU A 225 16.39 4.13 20.89
N GLN A 226 16.73 4.77 22.01
CA GLN A 226 16.76 6.23 22.14
C GLN A 226 17.93 6.87 21.40
N THR A 227 19.09 6.21 21.40
CA THR A 227 20.33 6.74 20.84
C THR A 227 20.45 6.46 19.34
N TYR A 228 19.95 5.30 18.90
CA TYR A 228 20.10 4.77 17.55
C TYR A 228 18.74 4.29 17.00
N PRO A 229 17.82 5.22 16.69
CA PRO A 229 16.56 4.85 16.05
C PRO A 229 16.82 4.22 14.69
N PRO A 230 15.99 3.25 14.25
CA PRO A 230 16.18 2.58 12.97
C PRO A 230 16.00 3.58 11.81
N GLU A 231 17.01 3.71 10.96
CA GLU A 231 17.00 4.62 9.81
C GLU A 231 16.47 3.96 8.53
N ASN A 232 16.49 2.63 8.46
CA ASN A 232 16.08 1.88 7.28
C ASN A 232 15.29 0.60 7.64
N VAL A 233 14.60 0.03 6.64
CA VAL A 233 13.70 -1.12 6.82
C VAL A 233 14.43 -2.35 7.35
N ARG A 234 15.71 -2.54 7.02
CA ARG A 234 16.48 -3.69 7.49
C ARG A 234 16.83 -3.56 8.96
N THR A 235 17.37 -2.42 9.38
CA THR A 235 17.66 -2.14 10.79
C THR A 235 16.38 -2.27 11.62
N LEU A 236 15.25 -1.76 11.13
CA LEU A 236 13.94 -1.94 11.74
C LEU A 236 13.56 -3.42 11.89
N GLN A 237 13.70 -4.22 10.84
CA GLN A 237 13.38 -5.66 10.88
C GLN A 237 14.26 -6.45 11.83
N LEU A 238 15.57 -6.17 11.87
CA LEU A 238 16.50 -6.80 12.79
C LEU A 238 16.14 -6.48 14.24
N LEU A 239 15.93 -5.20 14.52
CA LEU A 239 15.55 -4.70 15.83
C LEU A 239 14.21 -5.28 16.29
N ASN A 240 13.20 -5.28 15.42
CA ASN A 240 11.89 -5.85 15.72
C ASN A 240 11.96 -7.36 15.99
N LYS A 241 12.78 -8.11 15.25
CA LYS A 241 13.01 -9.54 15.52
C LYS A 241 13.66 -9.78 16.88
N LEU A 242 14.67 -8.98 17.22
CA LEU A 242 15.32 -9.03 18.53
C LEU A 242 14.28 -8.75 19.63
N ILE A 243 13.52 -7.66 19.50
CA ILE A 243 12.47 -7.27 20.45
C ILE A 243 11.45 -8.40 20.63
N VAL A 244 10.94 -9.00 19.54
CA VAL A 244 10.00 -10.13 19.61
C VAL A 244 10.57 -11.32 20.38
N GLN A 245 11.87 -11.61 20.22
CA GLN A 245 12.53 -12.72 20.91
C GLN A 245 12.78 -12.43 22.39
N VAL A 246 13.19 -11.21 22.75
CA VAL A 246 13.54 -10.87 24.15
C VAL A 246 12.32 -10.52 24.99
N THR A 247 11.24 -9.98 24.39
CA THR A 247 10.06 -9.47 25.12
C THR A 247 9.47 -10.49 26.13
N PRO A 248 9.36 -11.80 25.84
CA PRO A 248 8.83 -12.76 26.81
C PRO A 248 9.61 -12.81 28.12
N ALA A 249 10.95 -12.79 28.04
CA ALA A 249 11.86 -12.88 29.18
C ALA A 249 12.23 -11.51 29.79
N TYR A 250 12.03 -10.41 29.04
CA TYR A 250 12.37 -9.06 29.48
C TYR A 250 11.52 -8.59 30.66
N GLU A 251 12.15 -8.05 31.70
CA GLU A 251 11.48 -7.40 32.83
C GLU A 251 12.24 -6.15 33.30
N PRO A 252 11.55 -5.01 33.54
CA PRO A 252 10.12 -4.75 33.34
C PRO A 252 9.74 -4.55 31.87
N LYS A 253 8.58 -5.09 31.44
CA LYS A 253 8.09 -5.00 30.04
C LYS A 253 7.61 -3.61 29.63
N ASP A 254 6.96 -2.87 30.53
CA ASP A 254 6.29 -1.60 30.18
C ASP A 254 7.21 -0.55 29.55
N PRO A 255 8.41 -0.27 30.10
CA PRO A 255 9.32 0.72 29.52
C PRO A 255 9.81 0.34 28.12
N LEU A 256 10.02 -0.96 27.86
CA LEU A 256 10.39 -1.47 26.55
C LEU A 256 9.26 -1.27 25.54
N ILE A 257 8.02 -1.58 25.93
CA ILE A 257 6.83 -1.39 25.08
C ILE A 257 6.64 0.09 24.76
N GLN A 258 6.75 0.97 25.75
CA GLN A 258 6.61 2.43 25.55
C GLN A 258 7.68 2.98 24.60
N GLN A 259 8.96 2.65 24.84
CA GLN A 259 10.04 3.16 23.99
C GLN A 259 9.96 2.59 22.57
N THR A 260 9.64 1.31 22.43
CA THR A 260 9.49 0.68 21.11
C THR A 260 8.32 1.31 20.36
N THR A 261 7.15 1.43 20.97
CA THR A 261 5.97 2.03 20.31
C THR A 261 6.20 3.49 19.91
N ALA A 262 6.91 4.28 20.73
CA ALA A 262 7.33 5.63 20.36
C ALA A 262 8.25 5.65 19.14
N THR A 263 9.24 4.74 19.10
CA THR A 263 10.17 4.60 17.97
C THR A 263 9.43 4.21 16.68
N LEU A 264 8.50 3.25 16.76
CA LEU A 264 7.70 2.80 15.61
C LEU A 264 6.72 3.88 15.12
N TYR A 265 6.20 4.72 16.02
CA TYR A 265 5.31 5.83 15.68
C TYR A 265 6.01 6.89 14.84
N GLU A 266 7.28 7.17 15.12
CA GLU A 266 8.07 8.19 14.41
C GLU A 266 8.83 7.67 13.18
N TYR A 267 8.86 6.35 12.97
CA TYR A 267 9.61 5.73 11.88
C TYR A 267 9.14 6.24 10.48
N PRO A 268 10.06 6.75 9.63
CA PRO A 268 9.69 7.56 8.46
C PRO A 268 9.26 6.77 7.20
N GLU A 269 9.60 5.48 7.08
CA GLU A 269 9.45 4.74 5.81
C GLU A 269 8.47 3.55 5.91
N LEU A 270 7.18 3.78 5.67
CA LEU A 270 6.15 2.75 5.81
C LEU A 270 6.00 1.81 4.59
N SER A 271 7.09 1.20 4.13
CA SER A 271 7.02 0.14 3.12
C SER A 271 6.18 -1.07 3.61
N SER A 272 5.69 -1.89 2.68
CA SER A 272 4.93 -3.11 3.01
C SER A 272 5.68 -4.05 3.96
N HIS A 273 7.00 -4.16 3.78
CA HIS A 273 7.90 -4.93 4.64
C HIS A 273 8.07 -4.30 6.03
N ALA A 274 8.14 -2.96 6.13
CA ALA A 274 8.17 -2.27 7.40
C ALA A 274 6.87 -2.44 8.17
N LEU A 275 5.71 -2.24 7.53
CA LEU A 275 4.39 -2.41 8.14
C LEU A 275 4.15 -3.85 8.63
N GLN A 276 4.62 -4.85 7.89
CA GLN A 276 4.56 -6.24 8.32
C GLN A 276 5.41 -6.47 9.59
N SER A 277 6.63 -5.97 9.60
CA SER A 277 7.54 -6.05 10.76
C SER A 277 6.97 -5.33 11.99
N ILE A 278 6.38 -4.15 11.81
CA ILE A 278 5.71 -3.38 12.88
C ILE A 278 4.53 -4.18 13.42
N SER A 279 3.67 -4.72 12.55
CA SER A 279 2.48 -5.47 12.97
C SER A 279 2.83 -6.71 13.80
N GLU A 280 3.96 -7.37 13.52
CA GLU A 280 4.43 -8.52 14.29
C GLU A 280 4.79 -8.14 15.73
N VAL A 281 5.56 -7.06 15.91
CA VAL A 281 5.93 -6.53 17.24
C VAL A 281 4.69 -6.12 18.03
N LEU A 282 3.78 -5.37 17.41
CA LEU A 282 2.57 -4.91 18.09
C LEU A 282 1.66 -6.07 18.52
N GLY A 283 1.59 -7.13 17.71
CA GLY A 283 0.85 -8.35 18.07
C GLY A 283 1.44 -9.09 19.28
N VAL A 284 2.75 -9.00 19.49
CA VAL A 284 3.39 -9.52 20.71
C VAL A 284 3.05 -8.62 21.91
N PHE A 285 3.20 -7.30 21.77
CA PHE A 285 2.93 -6.35 22.85
C PHE A 285 1.47 -6.36 23.31
N GLN A 286 0.52 -6.60 22.41
CA GLN A 286 -0.91 -6.70 22.74
C GLN A 286 -1.21 -7.80 23.77
N LYS A 287 -0.35 -8.82 23.89
CA LYS A 287 -0.50 -9.88 24.90
C LYS A 287 -0.13 -9.43 26.31
N TYR A 288 0.68 -8.38 26.42
CA TYR A 288 1.29 -7.94 27.67
C TYR A 288 0.81 -6.56 28.12
N SER A 289 0.27 -5.72 27.22
CA SER A 289 -0.22 -4.38 27.54
C SER A 289 -1.57 -4.10 26.88
N ASN A 290 -2.45 -3.44 27.64
CA ASN A 290 -3.76 -2.94 27.18
C ASN A 290 -3.75 -1.42 26.98
N ASP A 291 -2.58 -0.82 26.74
CA ASP A 291 -2.45 0.61 26.55
C ASP A 291 -3.29 1.13 25.37
N SER A 292 -4.00 2.24 25.60
CA SER A 292 -4.79 2.94 24.59
C SER A 292 -3.94 3.40 23.41
N PHE A 293 -2.69 3.82 23.64
CA PHE A 293 -1.77 4.25 22.59
C PHE A 293 -1.38 3.07 21.69
N LEU A 294 -1.05 1.92 22.28
CA LEU A 294 -0.80 0.67 21.55
C LEU A 294 -2.02 0.28 20.68
N GLY A 295 -3.23 0.37 21.26
CA GLY A 295 -4.47 0.12 20.53
C GLY A 295 -4.69 1.06 19.34
N ASN A 296 -4.32 2.34 19.47
CA ASN A 296 -4.34 3.29 18.36
C ASN A 296 -3.31 2.94 17.28
N LEU A 297 -2.08 2.61 17.69
CA LEU A 297 -0.99 2.29 16.78
C LEU A 297 -1.29 1.04 15.92
N ILE A 298 -1.94 0.03 16.50
CA ILE A 298 -2.41 -1.16 15.77
C ILE A 298 -3.43 -0.76 14.70
N LYS A 299 -4.39 0.11 15.04
CA LYS A 299 -5.38 0.61 14.07
C LYS A 299 -4.70 1.39 12.95
N LEU A 300 -3.80 2.32 13.27
CA LEU A 300 -3.03 3.08 12.27
C LEU A 300 -2.21 2.19 11.36
N THR A 301 -1.52 1.18 11.90
CA THR A 301 -0.71 0.22 11.13
C THR A 301 -1.59 -0.59 10.17
N SER A 302 -2.74 -1.08 10.64
CA SER A 302 -3.68 -1.83 9.80
C SER A 302 -4.25 -0.96 8.67
N ALA A 303 -4.52 0.31 8.96
CA ALA A 303 -5.08 1.24 8.01
C ALA A 303 -4.03 1.70 6.98
N ALA A 304 -2.78 1.95 7.40
CA ALA A 304 -1.64 2.18 6.51
C ALA A 304 -1.43 1.01 5.54
N LYS A 305 -1.53 -0.23 6.03
CA LYS A 305 -1.43 -1.44 5.20
C LYS A 305 -2.58 -1.56 4.19
N ALA A 306 -3.80 -1.18 4.57
CA ALA A 306 -4.97 -1.25 3.69
C ALA A 306 -4.92 -0.23 2.55
N ILE A 307 -4.38 0.97 2.79
CA ILE A 307 -4.26 2.02 1.76
C ILE A 307 -2.91 2.05 1.05
N ASN A 308 -2.01 1.10 1.36
CA ASN A 308 -0.60 1.12 0.92
C ASN A 308 0.07 2.47 1.15
N PHE A 309 -0.07 3.02 2.37
CA PHE A 309 0.48 4.32 2.73
C PHE A 309 2.02 4.26 2.76
N ASP A 310 2.66 4.87 1.77
CA ASP A 310 4.12 4.96 1.65
C ASP A 310 4.65 6.37 1.99
N GLN A 311 3.76 7.35 2.14
CA GLN A 311 4.13 8.76 2.33
C GLN A 311 4.34 9.12 3.81
N GLY A 312 5.49 8.75 4.37
CA GLY A 312 5.92 9.19 5.71
C GLY A 312 5.62 8.19 6.83
N SER A 313 5.44 8.69 8.05
CA SER A 313 5.37 7.90 9.29
C SER A 313 3.94 7.66 9.81
N LEU A 314 3.80 6.76 10.80
CA LEU A 314 2.51 6.54 11.48
C LEU A 314 2.04 7.80 12.21
N LYS A 315 2.99 8.63 12.68
CA LYS A 315 2.71 9.97 13.22
C LYS A 315 2.09 10.89 12.18
N ALA A 316 2.63 10.93 10.97
CA ALA A 316 2.04 11.73 9.89
C ALA A 316 0.60 11.27 9.59
N LEU A 317 0.37 9.95 9.56
CA LEU A 317 -0.98 9.39 9.36
C LEU A 317 -1.94 9.74 10.51
N ASP A 318 -1.47 9.70 11.75
CA ASP A 318 -2.23 10.10 12.92
C ASP A 318 -2.56 11.61 12.92
N GLU A 319 -1.63 12.45 12.47
CA GLU A 319 -1.85 13.90 12.28
C GLU A 319 -2.88 14.18 11.18
N ILE A 320 -2.80 13.45 10.06
CA ILE A 320 -3.82 13.50 9.00
C ILE A 320 -5.18 13.11 9.58
N SER A 321 -5.24 12.06 10.40
CA SER A 321 -6.49 11.60 11.05
C SER A 321 -7.13 12.64 12.00
N LYS A 322 -6.45 13.74 12.33
CA LYS A 322 -7.00 14.82 13.17
C LYS A 322 -7.60 15.98 12.36
N SER A 323 -7.30 16.09 11.06
CA SER A 323 -7.67 17.24 10.23
C SER A 323 -8.56 16.86 9.06
N SER A 324 -9.79 17.40 8.99
CA SER A 324 -10.76 17.10 7.93
C SER A 324 -10.21 17.37 6.51
N LYS A 325 -9.55 18.50 6.28
CA LYS A 325 -8.97 18.84 4.96
C LYS A 325 -7.87 17.86 4.52
N SER A 326 -7.05 17.40 5.46
CA SER A 326 -5.97 16.45 5.15
C SER A 326 -6.53 15.05 4.89
N GLN A 327 -7.58 14.67 5.63
CA GLN A 327 -8.32 13.44 5.39
C GLN A 327 -8.95 13.43 3.99
N GLU A 328 -9.56 14.53 3.54
CA GLU A 328 -10.11 14.66 2.19
C GLU A 328 -9.03 14.49 1.11
N ALA A 329 -7.87 15.14 1.26
CA ALA A 329 -6.75 15.00 0.33
C ALA A 329 -6.22 13.55 0.27
N LEU A 330 -6.07 12.90 1.42
CA LEU A 330 -5.69 11.49 1.49
C LEU A 330 -6.75 10.59 0.84
N LEU A 331 -8.03 10.85 1.09
CA LEU A 331 -9.13 10.11 0.48
C LEU A 331 -9.08 10.21 -1.05
N HIS A 332 -8.84 11.39 -1.61
CA HIS A 332 -8.65 11.54 -3.06
C HIS A 332 -7.53 10.65 -3.60
N SER A 333 -6.35 10.66 -2.96
CA SER A 333 -5.23 9.80 -3.35
C SER A 333 -5.57 8.30 -3.25
N VAL A 334 -6.26 7.90 -2.19
CA VAL A 334 -6.73 6.51 -2.01
C VAL A 334 -7.74 6.11 -3.08
N LEU A 335 -8.68 7.01 -3.43
CA LEU A 335 -9.67 6.79 -4.48
C LEU A 335 -9.04 6.75 -5.88
N GLU A 336 -7.92 7.44 -6.12
CA GLU A 336 -7.19 7.37 -7.39
C GLU A 336 -6.70 5.95 -7.70
N ASN A 337 -6.27 5.22 -6.68
CA ASN A 337 -5.76 3.85 -6.78
C ASN A 337 -6.84 2.77 -7.01
N ILE A 338 -8.13 3.14 -6.98
CA ILE A 338 -9.21 2.18 -7.26
C ILE A 338 -9.23 1.81 -8.74
N ASP A 339 -9.21 0.50 -9.01
CA ASP A 339 -9.47 -0.09 -10.31
C ASP A 339 -10.85 -0.77 -10.38
N ALA A 340 -11.31 -1.09 -11.59
CA ALA A 340 -12.61 -1.74 -11.79
C ALA A 340 -12.66 -3.18 -11.22
N ASN A 341 -11.51 -3.84 -11.04
CA ASN A 341 -11.42 -5.25 -10.69
C ASN A 341 -11.48 -5.52 -9.18
N THR A 342 -11.08 -4.56 -8.35
CA THR A 342 -10.99 -4.71 -6.87
C THR A 342 -12.10 -3.98 -6.11
N SER A 343 -13.01 -3.32 -6.84
CA SER A 343 -13.98 -2.35 -6.36
C SER A 343 -14.81 -2.77 -5.13
N LYS A 344 -15.37 -3.98 -5.09
CA LYS A 344 -16.31 -4.39 -4.02
C LYS A 344 -15.63 -4.57 -2.66
N GLU A 345 -14.52 -5.30 -2.64
CA GLU A 345 -13.76 -5.53 -1.41
C GLU A 345 -13.14 -4.24 -0.92
N PHE A 346 -12.64 -3.41 -1.85
CA PHE A 346 -12.09 -2.10 -1.53
C PHE A 346 -13.12 -1.13 -0.93
N ILE A 347 -14.36 -1.09 -1.44
CA ILE A 347 -15.43 -0.26 -0.86
C ILE A 347 -15.71 -0.66 0.59
N ASN A 348 -15.76 -1.96 0.89
CA ASN A 348 -15.94 -2.42 2.27
C ASN A 348 -14.76 -1.99 3.16
N GLN A 349 -13.54 -2.08 2.64
CA GLN A 349 -12.35 -1.58 3.33
C GLN A 349 -12.41 -0.07 3.56
N LEU A 350 -12.86 0.72 2.58
CA LEU A 350 -13.04 2.17 2.72
C LEU A 350 -14.00 2.55 3.85
N TYR A 351 -15.10 1.82 4.03
CA TYR A 351 -16.01 2.05 5.15
C TYR A 351 -15.38 1.72 6.51
N VAL A 352 -14.50 0.72 6.58
CA VAL A 352 -13.70 0.42 7.79
C VAL A 352 -12.67 1.52 8.02
N LEU A 353 -11.98 1.98 6.97
CA LEU A 353 -11.02 3.09 7.03
C LEU A 353 -11.67 4.39 7.47
N ARG A 354 -12.94 4.61 7.14
CA ARG A 354 -13.70 5.76 7.62
C ARG A 354 -13.83 5.78 9.13
N GLN A 355 -14.00 4.62 9.75
CA GLN A 355 -14.12 4.53 11.21
C GLN A 355 -12.78 4.67 11.94
N THR A 356 -11.65 4.62 11.21
CA THR A 356 -10.30 4.63 11.79
C THR A 356 -9.51 5.89 11.44
N ILE A 357 -9.35 6.20 10.15
CA ILE A 357 -8.60 7.37 9.66
C ILE A 357 -9.53 8.53 9.29
N PHE A 358 -10.60 8.28 8.53
CA PHE A 358 -11.47 9.35 7.99
C PHE A 358 -12.61 9.74 8.95
N THR A 359 -12.30 9.86 10.24
CA THR A 359 -13.28 10.07 11.31
C THR A 359 -13.90 11.47 11.32
N ASN A 360 -13.20 12.46 10.75
CA ASN A 360 -13.61 13.86 10.77
C ASN A 360 -14.23 14.32 9.43
N ILE A 361 -14.15 13.51 8.36
CA ILE A 361 -14.86 13.82 7.10
C ILE A 361 -16.37 13.63 7.30
N ASN A 362 -17.13 14.62 6.83
CA ASN A 362 -18.58 14.50 6.75
C ASN A 362 -18.98 13.29 5.87
N PHE A 363 -19.92 12.48 6.35
CA PHE A 363 -20.39 11.28 5.64
C PHE A 363 -20.86 11.57 4.20
N ASN A 364 -21.51 12.72 3.99
CA ASN A 364 -22.01 13.12 2.66
C ASN A 364 -20.85 13.46 1.72
N ILE A 365 -19.80 14.12 2.22
CA ILE A 365 -18.61 14.44 1.42
C ILE A 365 -17.90 13.14 1.05
N PHE A 366 -17.68 12.25 2.01
CA PHE A 366 -17.06 10.95 1.78
C PHE A 366 -17.79 10.14 0.69
N ASN A 367 -19.11 10.02 0.79
CA ASN A 367 -19.90 9.31 -0.22
C ASN A 367 -19.94 10.04 -1.55
N SER A 368 -19.99 11.37 -1.58
CA SER A 368 -19.98 12.13 -2.85
C SER A 368 -18.71 11.84 -3.66
N LEU A 369 -17.53 11.87 -3.00
CA LEU A 369 -16.25 11.56 -3.64
C LEU A 369 -16.18 10.11 -4.11
N LEU A 370 -16.67 9.18 -3.31
CA LEU A 370 -16.75 7.77 -3.69
C LEU A 370 -17.66 7.59 -4.93
N ILE A 371 -18.84 8.20 -4.94
CA ILE A 371 -19.77 8.11 -6.06
C ILE A 371 -19.16 8.72 -7.33
N GLU A 372 -18.54 9.89 -7.26
CA GLU A 372 -17.84 10.48 -8.41
C GLU A 372 -16.79 9.52 -9.00
N LYS A 373 -15.99 8.87 -8.14
CA LYS A 373 -15.02 7.89 -8.58
C LYS A 373 -15.69 6.67 -9.21
N LEU A 374 -16.74 6.11 -8.59
CA LEU A 374 -17.48 4.97 -9.13
C LEU A 374 -18.12 5.27 -10.49
N LEU A 375 -18.66 6.48 -10.66
CA LEU A 375 -19.19 6.93 -11.95
C LEU A 375 -18.08 7.04 -12.99
N SER A 376 -16.91 7.62 -12.64
CA SER A 376 -15.77 7.71 -13.56
C SER A 376 -15.26 6.35 -14.04
N LEU A 377 -15.38 5.32 -13.19
CA LEU A 377 -15.02 3.93 -13.49
C LEU A 377 -16.18 3.15 -14.14
N ARG A 378 -17.34 3.77 -14.35
CA ARG A 378 -18.56 3.16 -14.91
C ARG A 378 -19.10 2.00 -14.08
N LEU A 379 -18.91 2.03 -12.76
CA LEU A 379 -19.31 0.98 -11.81
C LEU A 379 -20.69 1.26 -11.21
N PHE A 380 -21.69 1.43 -12.06
CA PHE A 380 -23.04 1.88 -11.65
C PHE A 380 -23.73 0.96 -10.64
N SER A 381 -23.46 -0.35 -10.69
CA SER A 381 -24.05 -1.33 -9.76
C SER A 381 -23.59 -1.19 -8.31
N LEU A 382 -22.47 -0.48 -8.08
CA LEU A 382 -21.89 -0.30 -6.75
C LEU A 382 -22.28 1.03 -6.10
N VAL A 383 -22.98 1.89 -6.85
CA VAL A 383 -23.41 3.20 -6.35
C VAL A 383 -24.56 3.01 -5.38
N SER A 384 -24.35 3.41 -4.12
CA SER A 384 -25.41 3.52 -3.12
C SER A 384 -26.07 4.90 -3.23
N TYR A 385 -27.25 4.95 -3.84
CA TYR A 385 -27.95 6.22 -4.10
C TYR A 385 -28.66 6.78 -2.86
N GLN A 386 -28.61 8.10 -2.74
CA GLN A 386 -29.43 8.91 -1.83
C GLN A 386 -29.89 10.17 -2.60
N ASP A 387 -31.07 10.71 -2.27
CA ASP A 387 -31.67 11.84 -2.99
C ASP A 387 -30.76 13.09 -3.05
N SER A 388 -29.88 13.27 -2.06
CA SER A 388 -28.91 14.36 -2.01
C SER A 388 -27.83 14.30 -3.10
N TYR A 389 -27.71 13.19 -3.83
CA TYR A 389 -26.69 13.00 -4.88
C TYR A 389 -27.27 13.09 -6.30
N GLU A 390 -28.55 13.44 -6.46
CA GLU A 390 -29.18 13.55 -7.78
C GLU A 390 -28.44 14.51 -8.71
N ASP A 391 -28.04 15.69 -8.22
CA ASP A 391 -27.31 16.68 -9.02
C ASP A 391 -25.97 16.16 -9.53
N LEU A 392 -25.27 15.33 -8.75
CA LEU A 392 -24.01 14.70 -9.14
C LEU A 392 -24.23 13.69 -10.29
N MET A 393 -25.34 12.96 -10.27
CA MET A 393 -25.74 12.06 -11.35
C MET A 393 -26.11 12.83 -12.62
N ILE A 394 -26.77 13.97 -12.48
CA ILE A 394 -27.12 14.87 -13.59
C ILE A 394 -25.86 15.50 -14.20
N ASP A 395 -24.90 15.91 -13.37
CA ASP A 395 -23.62 16.45 -13.84
C ASP A 395 -22.82 15.39 -14.61
N TYR A 396 -22.80 14.15 -14.12
CA TYR A 396 -22.19 13.04 -14.83
C TYR A 396 -22.90 12.74 -16.16
N PHE A 397 -24.24 12.74 -16.16
CA PHE A 397 -25.03 12.61 -17.38
C PHE A 397 -24.59 13.63 -18.45
N TRP A 398 -24.50 14.91 -18.10
CA TRP A 398 -24.11 15.95 -19.06
C TRP A 398 -22.66 15.84 -19.51
N LYS A 399 -21.75 15.39 -18.64
CA LYS A 399 -20.36 15.09 -19.01
C LYS A 399 -20.30 13.98 -20.08
N CYS A 400 -21.07 12.90 -19.90
CA CYS A 400 -21.16 11.83 -20.88
C CYS A 400 -21.85 12.28 -22.17
N PHE A 401 -22.99 12.98 -22.07
CA PHE A 401 -23.76 13.47 -23.21
C PHE A 401 -22.91 14.37 -24.12
N LYS A 402 -22.14 15.31 -23.55
CA LYS A 402 -21.23 16.20 -24.30
C LYS A 402 -20.02 15.49 -24.93
N ARG A 403 -19.64 14.31 -24.42
CA ARG A 403 -18.52 13.50 -24.93
C ARG A 403 -18.95 12.43 -25.93
N ALA A 404 -20.25 12.19 -26.07
CA ALA A 404 -20.77 11.15 -26.94
C ALA A 404 -20.44 11.42 -28.41
N SER A 405 -20.02 10.37 -29.12
CA SER A 405 -19.73 10.40 -30.56
C SER A 405 -20.92 10.01 -31.42
N ASN A 406 -21.99 9.48 -30.82
CA ASN A 406 -23.23 9.08 -31.49
C ASN A 406 -24.38 9.06 -30.48
N GLY A 407 -25.61 9.07 -30.99
CA GLY A 407 -26.83 9.12 -30.18
C GLY A 407 -27.31 7.79 -29.59
N SER A 408 -26.67 6.66 -29.90
CA SER A 408 -27.24 5.36 -29.54
C SER A 408 -27.20 5.09 -28.03
N LYS A 409 -28.34 4.77 -27.43
CA LYS A 409 -28.45 4.43 -25.99
C LYS A 409 -27.87 3.06 -25.62
N HIS A 410 -27.52 2.26 -26.60
CA HIS A 410 -27.00 0.91 -26.41
C HIS A 410 -25.48 0.82 -26.39
N ARG A 411 -24.75 1.92 -26.67
CA ARG A 411 -23.29 1.93 -26.71
C ARG A 411 -22.69 3.29 -26.38
N GLY A 412 -21.39 3.30 -26.09
CA GLY A 412 -20.62 4.54 -25.90
C GLY A 412 -21.07 5.36 -24.69
N GLU A 413 -20.89 6.68 -24.77
CA GLU A 413 -21.16 7.57 -23.63
C GLU A 413 -22.65 7.80 -23.36
N ILE A 414 -23.53 7.65 -24.34
CA ILE A 414 -24.99 7.74 -24.10
C ILE A 414 -25.47 6.55 -23.25
N LEU A 415 -24.91 5.35 -23.46
CA LEU A 415 -25.17 4.22 -22.57
C LEU A 415 -24.75 4.56 -21.12
N ASN A 416 -23.57 5.14 -20.92
CA ASN A 416 -23.10 5.54 -19.59
C ASN A 416 -24.00 6.61 -18.96
N ALA A 417 -24.44 7.60 -19.75
CA ALA A 417 -25.38 8.63 -19.32
C ALA A 417 -26.74 8.03 -18.93
N SER A 418 -27.23 7.06 -19.69
CA SER A 418 -28.47 6.34 -19.37
C SER A 418 -28.33 5.51 -18.09
N GLN A 419 -27.22 4.78 -17.96
CA GLN A 419 -26.95 3.95 -16.79
C GLN A 419 -26.83 4.78 -15.51
N SER A 420 -26.19 5.96 -15.55
CA SER A 420 -26.10 6.83 -14.36
C SER A 420 -27.46 7.29 -13.86
N LEU A 421 -28.40 7.62 -14.77
CA LEU A 421 -29.76 7.99 -14.39
C LEU A 421 -30.60 6.80 -13.92
N ARG A 422 -30.34 5.59 -14.44
CA ARG A 422 -31.08 4.37 -14.06
C ARG A 422 -30.76 3.87 -12.64
N VAL A 423 -29.65 4.32 -12.04
CA VAL A 423 -29.33 4.03 -10.64
C VAL A 423 -30.36 4.67 -9.68
N ILE A 424 -31.06 5.71 -10.12
CA ILE A 424 -32.00 6.48 -9.30
C ILE A 424 -33.35 5.73 -9.22
N PRO A 425 -33.75 5.21 -8.05
CA PRO A 425 -34.98 4.40 -7.92
C PRO A 425 -36.25 5.24 -8.05
N ASN A 426 -36.26 6.47 -7.53
CA ASN A 426 -37.39 7.40 -7.57
C ASN A 426 -36.97 8.69 -8.29
N PRO A 427 -36.89 8.68 -9.63
CA PRO A 427 -36.35 9.80 -10.38
C PRO A 427 -37.24 11.04 -10.30
N SER A 428 -36.62 12.20 -10.06
CA SER A 428 -37.30 13.49 -10.14
C SER A 428 -37.86 13.76 -11.55
N PRO A 429 -38.76 14.74 -11.71
CA PRO A 429 -39.23 15.16 -13.04
C PRO A 429 -38.08 15.48 -13.99
N LYS A 430 -37.02 16.14 -13.48
CA LYS A 430 -35.83 16.49 -14.26
C LYS A 430 -35.11 15.24 -14.77
N VAL A 431 -34.89 14.24 -13.92
CA VAL A 431 -34.27 12.97 -14.32
C VAL A 431 -35.12 12.24 -15.36
N LYS A 432 -36.45 12.21 -15.20
CA LYS A 432 -37.37 11.60 -16.17
C LYS A 432 -37.30 12.30 -17.54
N SER A 433 -37.22 13.63 -17.56
CA SER A 433 -37.04 14.39 -18.80
C SER A 433 -35.71 14.07 -19.48
N LEU A 434 -34.62 13.90 -18.72
CA LEU A 434 -33.32 13.48 -19.28
C LEU A 434 -33.32 12.03 -19.79
N GLN A 435 -34.09 11.13 -19.18
CA GLN A 435 -34.29 9.76 -19.70
C GLN A 435 -35.02 9.79 -21.05
N LYS A 436 -36.11 10.56 -21.15
CA LYS A 436 -36.83 10.78 -22.42
C LYS A 436 -35.94 11.43 -23.48
N LEU A 437 -35.06 12.34 -23.09
CA LEU A 437 -34.07 12.95 -23.99
C LEU A 437 -33.16 11.89 -24.61
N ILE A 438 -32.66 10.94 -23.80
CA ILE A 438 -31.84 9.83 -24.32
C ILE A 438 -32.63 9.01 -25.33
N ASP A 439 -33.86 8.64 -25.01
CA ASP A 439 -34.69 7.85 -25.93
C ASP A 439 -34.97 8.60 -27.23
N SER A 440 -35.18 9.92 -27.18
CA SER A 440 -35.38 10.76 -28.37
C SER A 440 -34.12 10.89 -29.21
N ILE A 441 -32.95 11.01 -28.58
CA ILE A 441 -31.66 11.09 -29.26
C ILE A 441 -31.27 9.75 -29.89
N ASP A 442 -31.60 8.64 -29.24
CA ASP A 442 -31.43 7.29 -29.79
C ASP A 442 -32.34 7.08 -31.00
N GLU A 443 -33.62 7.46 -30.91
CA GLU A 443 -34.56 7.40 -32.03
C GLU A 443 -34.08 8.25 -33.21
N LEU A 444 -33.65 9.50 -32.96
CA LEU A 444 -33.08 10.38 -33.98
C LEU A 444 -31.84 9.79 -34.67
N SER A 445 -31.07 8.94 -33.98
CA SER A 445 -29.87 8.32 -34.56
C SER A 445 -30.18 7.29 -35.65
N HIS A 446 -31.44 6.87 -35.80
CA HIS A 446 -31.92 6.02 -36.90
C HIS A 446 -32.24 6.83 -38.16
N TYR A 447 -32.41 8.15 -38.05
CA TYR A 447 -32.62 9.04 -39.18
C TYR A 447 -31.28 9.56 -39.71
N SER A 448 -31.20 9.78 -41.02
CA SER A 448 -30.12 10.54 -41.62
C SER A 448 -30.26 12.00 -41.21
N LEU A 449 -29.36 12.50 -40.36
CA LEU A 449 -29.42 13.87 -39.86
C LEU A 449 -28.04 14.50 -39.82
N TYR A 450 -27.90 15.65 -40.48
CA TYR A 450 -26.71 16.50 -40.40
C TYR A 450 -27.09 17.97 -40.59
N PHE A 451 -26.52 18.85 -39.75
CA PHE A 451 -26.67 20.30 -39.89
C PHE A 451 -25.62 20.89 -40.83
N LYS A 452 -24.47 20.22 -41.00
CA LYS A 452 -23.41 20.61 -41.93
C LYS A 452 -22.97 19.40 -42.76
N PRO A 453 -22.96 19.49 -44.10
CA PRO A 453 -22.52 18.39 -44.95
C PRO A 453 -21.10 17.92 -44.58
N GLY A 454 -20.91 16.60 -44.46
CA GLY A 454 -19.61 15.99 -44.17
C GLY A 454 -19.20 15.95 -42.69
N THR A 455 -19.97 16.57 -41.78
CA THR A 455 -19.73 16.47 -40.33
C THR A 455 -20.72 15.49 -39.71
N PRO A 456 -20.26 14.43 -39.02
CA PRO A 456 -21.15 13.52 -38.31
C PRO A 456 -21.82 14.26 -37.15
N LEU A 457 -23.13 14.07 -37.01
CA LEU A 457 -23.90 14.67 -35.93
C LEU A 457 -23.59 13.99 -34.60
N VAL A 458 -23.25 14.78 -33.59
CA VAL A 458 -23.06 14.30 -32.22
C VAL A 458 -24.14 14.83 -31.27
N PRO A 459 -24.45 14.12 -30.17
CA PRO A 459 -25.45 14.58 -29.20
C PRO A 459 -25.24 16.01 -28.68
N ALA A 460 -23.98 16.44 -28.55
CA ALA A 460 -23.66 17.80 -28.14
C ALA A 460 -24.13 18.89 -29.13
N ASP A 461 -24.26 18.58 -30.42
CA ASP A 461 -24.67 19.55 -31.44
C ASP A 461 -26.12 20.00 -31.24
N PHE A 462 -26.98 19.12 -30.71
CA PHE A 462 -28.37 19.44 -30.40
C PHE A 462 -28.51 20.52 -29.31
N LEU A 463 -27.50 20.72 -28.46
CA LEU A 463 -27.48 21.81 -27.48
C LEU A 463 -27.33 23.19 -28.15
N ALA A 464 -26.77 23.23 -29.36
CA ALA A 464 -26.62 24.47 -30.12
C ALA A 464 -27.86 24.80 -30.96
N VAL A 465 -28.72 23.80 -31.22
CA VAL A 465 -29.94 23.98 -32.00
C VAL A 465 -31.03 24.53 -31.09
N GLY A 466 -31.35 25.81 -31.26
CA GLY A 466 -32.30 26.52 -30.41
C GLY A 466 -33.78 26.21 -30.68
N SER A 467 -34.08 25.41 -31.71
CA SER A 467 -35.47 25.12 -32.12
C SER A 467 -35.66 23.66 -32.49
N ILE A 468 -36.66 23.02 -31.87
CA ILE A 468 -37.11 21.67 -32.23
C ILE A 468 -37.61 21.63 -33.67
N THR A 469 -38.21 22.72 -34.14
CA THR A 469 -38.69 22.86 -35.52
C THR A 469 -37.61 22.65 -36.56
N GLU A 470 -36.43 23.23 -36.34
CA GLU A 470 -35.30 23.07 -37.25
C GLU A 470 -34.83 21.62 -37.34
N ILE A 471 -34.83 20.90 -36.21
CA ILE A 471 -34.42 19.49 -36.15
C ILE A 471 -35.39 18.64 -36.97
N ILE A 472 -36.70 18.76 -36.71
CA ILE A 472 -37.72 17.94 -37.38
C ILE A 472 -37.80 18.24 -38.87
N GLN A 473 -37.76 19.52 -39.28
CA GLN A 473 -37.73 19.87 -40.70
C GLN A 473 -36.52 19.22 -41.40
N ARG A 474 -35.35 19.26 -40.74
CA ARG A 474 -34.15 18.63 -41.29
C ARG A 474 -34.25 17.11 -41.38
N VAL A 475 -34.93 16.47 -40.42
CA VAL A 475 -35.24 15.03 -40.50
C VAL A 475 -36.13 14.74 -41.71
N LEU A 476 -37.23 15.47 -41.89
CA LEU A 476 -38.15 15.29 -43.02
C LEU A 476 -37.46 15.53 -44.38
N GLU A 477 -36.60 16.55 -44.48
CA GLU A 477 -35.84 16.85 -45.70
C GLU A 477 -34.85 15.75 -46.10
N LEU A 478 -34.22 15.09 -45.14
CA LEU A 478 -33.15 14.12 -45.37
C LEU A 478 -33.63 12.67 -45.44
N ASN A 479 -34.87 12.41 -45.03
CA ASN A 479 -35.43 11.07 -44.90
C ASN A 479 -36.79 11.03 -45.63
N PRO A 480 -36.81 10.57 -46.90
CA PRO A 480 -37.99 10.62 -47.76
C PRO A 480 -39.27 10.07 -47.15
N GLU A 481 -39.19 9.01 -46.34
CA GLU A 481 -40.36 8.32 -45.77
C GLU A 481 -40.72 8.79 -44.35
N ALA A 482 -39.97 9.71 -43.75
CA ALA A 482 -40.15 10.09 -42.34
C ALA A 482 -41.52 10.74 -42.06
N TYR A 483 -42.18 11.31 -43.07
CA TYR A 483 -43.51 11.90 -42.94
C TYR A 483 -44.59 10.86 -42.55
N LEU A 484 -44.37 9.58 -42.87
CA LEU A 484 -45.26 8.47 -42.49
C LEU A 484 -45.20 8.16 -40.99
N GLU A 485 -44.15 8.59 -40.29
CA GLU A 485 -43.89 8.31 -38.89
C GLU A 485 -44.23 9.50 -37.97
N SER A 486 -45.31 10.25 -38.29
CA SER A 486 -45.67 11.50 -37.60
C SER A 486 -45.81 11.35 -36.08
N ASP A 487 -46.35 10.22 -35.60
CA ASP A 487 -46.53 9.97 -34.17
C ASP A 487 -45.19 9.78 -33.44
N LYS A 488 -44.22 9.12 -34.08
CA LYS A 488 -42.87 8.97 -33.52
C LYS A 488 -42.11 10.28 -33.55
N LEU A 489 -42.21 11.04 -34.64
CA LEU A 489 -41.61 12.38 -34.71
C LEU A 489 -42.18 13.31 -33.63
N LEU A 490 -43.47 13.18 -33.31
CA LEU A 490 -44.10 13.91 -32.21
C LEU A 490 -43.53 13.47 -30.86
N GLU A 491 -43.39 12.16 -30.61
CA GLU A 491 -42.79 11.64 -29.38
C GLU A 491 -41.35 12.13 -29.19
N VAL A 492 -40.54 12.06 -30.26
CA VAL A 492 -39.17 12.61 -30.29
C VAL A 492 -39.19 14.10 -29.99
N SER A 493 -40.04 14.88 -30.65
CA SER A 493 -40.13 16.34 -30.44
C SER A 493 -40.45 16.69 -28.99
N ASN A 494 -41.35 15.93 -28.35
CA ASN A 494 -41.72 16.13 -26.95
C ASN A 494 -40.57 15.79 -26.01
N GLY A 495 -39.87 14.67 -26.23
CA GLY A 495 -38.73 14.29 -25.40
C GLY A 495 -37.55 15.26 -25.52
N LEU A 496 -37.28 15.82 -26.71
CA LEU A 496 -36.30 16.89 -26.89
C LEU A 496 -36.72 18.18 -26.18
N THR A 497 -38.00 18.55 -26.30
CA THR A 497 -38.57 19.75 -25.65
C THR A 497 -38.40 19.66 -24.13
N GLU A 498 -38.81 18.55 -23.53
CA GLU A 498 -38.66 18.32 -22.08
C GLU A 498 -37.19 18.28 -21.66
N GLY A 499 -36.35 17.59 -22.42
CA GLY A 499 -34.93 17.39 -22.12
C GLY A 499 -34.10 18.66 -22.16
N PHE A 500 -34.33 19.52 -23.16
CA PHE A 500 -33.63 20.78 -23.34
C PHE A 500 -34.37 21.99 -22.74
N SER A 501 -35.58 21.78 -22.21
CA SER A 501 -36.45 22.88 -21.72
C SER A 501 -36.71 23.94 -22.80
N LEU A 502 -36.99 23.47 -24.03
CA LEU A 502 -37.32 24.31 -25.18
C LEU A 502 -38.84 24.51 -25.31
N ASP A 503 -39.26 25.34 -26.27
CA ASP A 503 -40.68 25.51 -26.59
C ASP A 503 -41.23 24.26 -27.29
N PRO A 504 -42.41 23.75 -26.89
CA PRO A 504 -42.99 22.56 -27.49
C PRO A 504 -43.37 22.80 -28.95
N MET A 505 -43.10 21.79 -29.78
CA MET A 505 -43.64 21.75 -31.13
C MET A 505 -45.14 21.49 -31.08
N ASP A 506 -45.90 22.31 -31.81
CA ASP A 506 -47.33 22.10 -31.98
C ASP A 506 -47.58 20.91 -32.93
N THR A 507 -48.44 19.98 -32.51
CA THR A 507 -48.82 18.80 -33.31
C THR A 507 -49.39 19.20 -34.68
N PHE A 508 -50.13 20.31 -34.73
CA PHE A 508 -50.66 20.84 -35.99
C PHE A 508 -49.52 21.24 -36.94
N GLN A 509 -48.48 21.91 -36.41
CA GLN A 509 -47.33 22.35 -37.19
C GLN A 509 -46.51 21.15 -37.71
N LEU A 510 -46.31 20.13 -36.88
CA LEU A 510 -45.66 18.89 -37.31
C LEU A 510 -46.40 18.22 -38.48
N LYS A 511 -47.72 18.05 -38.35
CA LYS A 511 -48.55 17.47 -39.42
C LYS A 511 -48.47 18.29 -40.71
N ALA A 512 -48.42 19.61 -40.62
CA ALA A 512 -48.23 20.47 -41.79
C ALA A 512 -46.88 20.21 -42.47
N PHE A 513 -45.78 20.07 -41.72
CA PHE A 513 -44.49 19.71 -42.31
C PHE A 513 -44.49 18.30 -42.94
N CYS A 514 -45.21 17.34 -42.34
CA CYS A 514 -45.38 16.02 -42.97
C CYS A 514 -46.11 16.12 -44.32
N ILE A 515 -47.13 16.97 -44.46
CA ILE A 515 -47.81 17.21 -45.75
C ILE A 515 -46.83 17.79 -46.78
N GLU A 516 -46.03 18.79 -46.40
CA GLU A 516 -45.03 19.39 -47.30
C GLU A 516 -43.98 18.37 -47.74
N SER A 517 -43.53 17.53 -46.81
CA SER A 517 -42.58 16.45 -47.08
C SER A 517 -43.18 15.37 -47.98
N ALA A 518 -44.45 15.00 -47.80
CA ALA A 518 -45.13 14.02 -48.65
C ALA A 518 -45.23 14.53 -50.10
N LEU A 519 -45.63 15.80 -50.28
CA LEU A 519 -45.64 16.44 -51.60
C LEU A 519 -44.25 16.47 -52.25
N ALA A 520 -43.20 16.76 -51.47
CA ALA A 520 -41.83 16.78 -51.98
C ALA A 520 -41.33 15.40 -52.46
N ASN A 521 -41.89 14.32 -51.90
CA ASN A 521 -41.57 12.93 -52.25
C ASN A 521 -42.61 12.28 -53.19
N ASN A 522 -43.45 13.09 -53.83
CA ASN A 522 -44.49 12.69 -54.77
C ASN A 522 -45.64 11.83 -54.22
N ASP A 523 -45.83 11.78 -52.90
CA ASP A 523 -46.94 11.07 -52.26
C ASP A 523 -48.16 11.99 -52.12
N PHE A 524 -48.89 12.15 -53.22
CA PHE A 524 -50.07 13.01 -53.27
C PHE A 524 -51.24 12.47 -52.43
N GLU A 525 -51.43 11.15 -52.40
CA GLU A 525 -52.55 10.54 -51.66
C GLU A 525 -52.43 10.81 -50.17
N PHE A 526 -51.25 10.56 -49.58
CA PHE A 526 -51.01 10.87 -48.18
C PHE A 526 -51.18 12.37 -47.89
N ALA A 527 -50.59 13.23 -48.73
CA ALA A 527 -50.67 14.68 -48.54
C ALA A 527 -52.11 15.19 -48.57
N LEU A 528 -52.94 14.65 -49.47
CA LEU A 528 -54.35 14.98 -49.61
C LEU A 528 -55.18 14.52 -48.41
N ASP A 529 -55.01 13.27 -47.99
CA ASP A 529 -55.74 12.70 -46.86
C ASP A 529 -55.38 13.43 -45.56
N ALA A 530 -54.08 13.63 -45.31
CA ALA A 530 -53.59 14.36 -44.15
C ALA A 530 -54.04 15.84 -44.17
N ALA A 531 -54.07 16.49 -45.33
CA ALA A 531 -54.57 17.86 -45.45
C ALA A 531 -56.07 17.95 -45.13
N ASN A 532 -56.88 17.03 -45.65
CA ASN A 532 -58.31 16.98 -45.36
C ASN A 532 -58.58 16.67 -43.89
N GLU A 533 -57.89 15.69 -43.31
CA GLU A 533 -57.98 15.37 -41.88
C GLU A 533 -57.64 16.60 -41.04
N LEU A 534 -56.54 17.30 -41.36
CA LEU A 534 -56.09 18.47 -40.62
C LEU A 534 -57.08 19.64 -40.70
N LEU A 535 -57.69 19.86 -41.88
CA LEU A 535 -58.73 20.87 -42.10
C LEU A 535 -60.03 20.54 -41.35
N ASP A 536 -60.44 19.27 -41.33
CA ASP A 536 -61.71 18.86 -40.75
C ASP A 536 -61.62 18.74 -39.21
N THR A 537 -60.45 18.40 -38.67
CA THR A 537 -60.23 18.24 -37.22
C THR A 537 -59.87 19.54 -36.50
N THR A 538 -59.22 20.49 -37.18
CA THR A 538 -58.71 21.72 -36.54
C THR A 538 -59.78 22.79 -36.45
N LYS A 539 -60.05 23.28 -35.23
CA LYS A 539 -61.01 24.38 -34.99
C LYS A 539 -60.35 25.76 -34.93
N ASP A 540 -59.04 25.82 -34.82
CA ASP A 540 -58.27 27.07 -34.73
C ASP A 540 -58.10 27.70 -36.12
N GLN A 541 -58.93 28.71 -36.41
CA GLN A 541 -58.90 29.40 -37.70
C GLN A 541 -57.59 30.14 -37.96
N LEU A 542 -56.87 30.61 -36.94
CA LEU A 542 -55.63 31.36 -37.14
C LEU A 542 -54.51 30.44 -37.62
N LYS A 543 -54.41 29.22 -37.06
CA LYS A 543 -53.45 28.19 -37.50
C LYS A 543 -53.74 27.69 -38.92
N LEU A 544 -55.02 27.49 -39.23
CA LEU A 544 -55.45 27.14 -40.58
C LEU A 544 -55.09 28.26 -41.57
N GLN A 545 -55.35 29.52 -41.20
CA GLN A 545 -55.04 30.67 -42.03
C GLN A 545 -53.54 30.89 -42.21
N SER A 546 -52.69 30.58 -41.22
CA SER A 546 -51.23 30.70 -41.37
C SER A 546 -50.64 29.62 -42.30
N THR A 547 -51.32 28.49 -42.42
CA THR A 547 -50.85 27.28 -43.12
C THR A 547 -51.58 27.05 -44.45
N TRP A 548 -52.37 28.04 -44.89
CA TRP A 548 -53.16 27.96 -46.12
C TRP A 548 -52.32 27.64 -47.37
N LEU A 549 -51.05 28.06 -47.37
CA LEU A 549 -50.14 27.85 -48.49
C LEU A 549 -49.82 26.38 -48.70
N THR A 550 -49.60 25.62 -47.61
CA THR A 550 -49.37 24.17 -47.64
C THR A 550 -50.56 23.46 -48.28
N PHE A 551 -51.79 23.77 -47.83
CA PHE A 551 -53.00 23.18 -48.41
C PHE A 551 -53.22 23.59 -49.87
N PHE A 552 -52.90 24.84 -50.22
CA PHE A 552 -52.96 25.30 -51.61
C PHE A 552 -51.94 24.56 -52.50
N GLN A 553 -50.74 24.26 -51.99
CA GLN A 553 -49.74 23.49 -52.71
C GLN A 553 -50.21 22.07 -53.00
N VAL A 554 -50.90 21.41 -52.05
CA VAL A 554 -51.55 20.11 -52.29
C VAL A 554 -52.57 20.22 -53.42
N GLY A 555 -53.46 21.21 -53.36
CA GLY A 555 -54.48 21.43 -54.40
C GLY A 555 -53.93 21.84 -55.77
N LYS A 556 -52.69 22.32 -55.84
CA LYS A 556 -51.97 22.69 -57.07
C LYS A 556 -51.02 21.58 -57.55
N TYR A 557 -50.83 20.53 -56.77
CA TYR A 557 -49.78 19.54 -57.01
C TYR A 557 -49.96 18.84 -58.37
N VAL A 558 -48.84 18.62 -59.06
CA VAL A 558 -48.81 17.86 -60.31
C VAL A 558 -47.71 16.81 -60.19
N SER A 559 -48.08 15.53 -60.21
CA SER A 559 -47.10 14.46 -60.11
C SER A 559 -46.34 14.29 -61.43
N PRO A 560 -45.00 14.19 -61.40
CA PRO A 560 -44.22 13.78 -62.57
C PRO A 560 -44.52 12.36 -63.05
N GLU A 561 -45.12 11.53 -62.19
CA GLU A 561 -45.40 10.12 -62.46
C GLU A 561 -46.73 9.87 -63.18
N TRP A 562 -47.57 10.91 -63.30
CA TRP A 562 -48.83 10.79 -64.01
C TRP A 562 -48.61 10.63 -65.51
N LEU A 563 -49.36 9.72 -66.12
CA LEU A 563 -49.30 9.40 -67.55
C LEU A 563 -49.54 10.67 -68.39
N ASP A 564 -48.66 10.92 -69.35
CA ASP A 564 -48.67 12.08 -70.24
C ASP A 564 -48.74 13.43 -69.51
N THR A 565 -48.33 13.49 -68.24
CA THR A 565 -48.48 14.65 -67.35
C THR A 565 -49.92 15.13 -67.17
N GLU A 566 -50.91 14.30 -67.51
CA GLU A 566 -52.32 14.56 -67.30
C GLU A 566 -52.74 14.18 -65.87
N ILE A 567 -53.45 15.07 -65.19
CA ILE A 567 -53.90 14.83 -63.81
C ILE A 567 -55.00 13.76 -63.80
N PRO A 568 -54.96 12.67 -63.04
CA PRO A 568 -56.06 11.70 -63.02
C PRO A 568 -57.40 12.36 -62.62
N GLU A 569 -58.52 11.95 -63.24
CA GLU A 569 -59.84 12.58 -62.98
C GLU A 569 -60.23 12.56 -61.50
N GLU A 570 -59.93 11.48 -60.79
CA GLU A 570 -60.19 11.35 -59.36
C GLU A 570 -59.35 12.35 -58.54
N SER A 571 -58.08 12.52 -58.92
CA SER A 571 -57.19 13.52 -58.32
C SER A 571 -57.70 14.95 -58.57
N ILE A 572 -58.20 15.26 -59.78
CA ILE A 572 -58.79 16.58 -60.08
C ILE A 572 -59.98 16.86 -59.15
N LYS A 573 -60.91 15.90 -59.01
CA LYS A 573 -62.09 16.04 -58.14
C LYS A 573 -61.68 16.30 -56.70
N SER A 574 -60.70 15.56 -56.19
CA SER A 574 -60.19 15.74 -54.82
C SER A 574 -59.46 17.07 -54.63
N GLN A 575 -58.67 17.52 -55.61
CA GLN A 575 -58.01 18.83 -55.59
C GLN A 575 -59.04 19.98 -55.60
N LEU A 576 -60.10 19.86 -56.40
CA LEU A 576 -61.21 20.83 -56.44
C LEU A 576 -61.92 20.94 -55.08
N ASP A 577 -62.21 19.82 -54.42
CA ASP A 577 -62.83 19.82 -53.08
C ASP A 577 -61.90 20.45 -52.04
N LEU A 578 -60.62 20.07 -52.05
CA LEU A 578 -59.62 20.64 -51.15
C LEU A 578 -59.51 22.16 -51.36
N LEU A 579 -59.33 22.63 -52.59
CA LEU A 579 -59.25 24.06 -52.91
C LEU A 579 -60.52 24.83 -52.49
N ALA A 580 -61.70 24.22 -52.60
CA ALA A 580 -62.94 24.80 -52.10
C ALA A 580 -62.94 24.95 -50.56
N LYS A 581 -62.33 24.02 -49.83
CA LYS A 581 -62.08 24.16 -48.38
C LYS A 581 -61.02 25.25 -48.11
N VAL A 582 -59.93 25.30 -48.87
CA VAL A 582 -58.87 26.33 -48.71
C VAL A 582 -59.39 27.75 -48.92
N LEU A 583 -60.34 27.96 -49.85
CA LEU A 583 -60.98 29.27 -50.07
C LEU A 583 -61.59 29.86 -48.79
N LYS A 584 -62.10 29.02 -47.88
CA LYS A 584 -62.73 29.45 -46.63
C LYS A 584 -61.74 29.95 -45.59
N ILE A 585 -60.46 29.56 -45.69
CA ILE A 585 -59.42 29.86 -44.70
C ILE A 585 -58.31 30.78 -45.23
N CYS A 586 -58.17 30.92 -46.54
CA CYS A 586 -57.10 31.72 -47.13
C CYS A 586 -57.24 33.22 -46.79
N PRO A 587 -56.13 33.97 -46.67
CA PRO A 587 -56.20 35.43 -46.59
C PRO A 587 -56.90 36.01 -47.82
N VAL A 588 -57.76 37.01 -47.63
CA VAL A 588 -58.58 37.64 -48.70
C VAL A 588 -57.74 38.13 -49.89
N LYS A 589 -56.48 38.50 -49.65
CA LYS A 589 -55.54 38.94 -50.70
C LYS A 589 -55.15 37.81 -51.68
N ASN A 590 -55.29 36.55 -51.27
CA ASN A 590 -54.81 35.39 -52.01
C ASN A 590 -55.95 34.56 -52.65
N THR A 591 -57.21 34.92 -52.39
CA THR A 591 -58.39 34.21 -52.89
C THR A 591 -58.42 34.10 -54.42
N GLN A 592 -57.96 35.13 -55.14
CA GLN A 592 -57.92 35.11 -56.61
C GLN A 592 -57.04 33.99 -57.17
N VAL A 593 -55.91 33.70 -56.53
CA VAL A 593 -54.97 32.65 -56.99
C VAL A 593 -55.60 31.26 -56.82
N ILE A 594 -56.34 31.06 -55.73
CA ILE A 594 -57.02 29.80 -55.45
C ILE A 594 -58.20 29.61 -56.43
N ILE A 595 -59.01 30.64 -56.66
CA ILE A 595 -60.11 30.58 -57.65
C ILE A 595 -59.57 30.30 -59.05
N ALA A 596 -58.45 30.92 -59.44
CA ALA A 596 -57.84 30.68 -60.74
C ALA A 596 -57.39 29.23 -60.91
N GLN A 597 -56.73 28.64 -59.91
CA GLN A 597 -56.34 27.23 -59.93
C GLN A 597 -57.57 26.31 -59.98
N TRP A 598 -58.59 26.59 -59.16
CA TRP A 598 -59.83 25.82 -59.13
C TRP A 598 -60.55 25.85 -60.48
N SER A 599 -60.68 27.04 -61.10
CA SER A 599 -61.31 27.20 -62.41
C SER A 599 -60.52 26.51 -63.54
N SER A 600 -59.20 26.46 -63.44
CA SER A 600 -58.36 25.74 -64.41
C SER A 600 -58.61 24.23 -64.35
N LEU A 601 -58.67 23.67 -63.14
CA LEU A 601 -58.94 22.25 -62.91
C LEU A 601 -60.38 21.87 -63.29
N ASP A 602 -61.36 22.74 -63.02
CA ASP A 602 -62.76 22.53 -63.41
C ASP A 602 -62.94 22.53 -64.94
N MET A 603 -62.25 23.45 -65.63
CA MET A 603 -62.22 23.46 -67.10
C MET A 603 -61.57 22.19 -67.66
N GLU A 604 -60.45 21.75 -67.08
CA GLU A 604 -59.78 20.51 -67.48
C GLU A 604 -60.69 19.28 -67.26
N LEU A 605 -61.40 19.21 -66.14
CA LEU A 605 -62.38 18.16 -65.87
C LEU A 605 -63.55 18.18 -66.86
N SER A 606 -64.02 19.36 -67.27
CA SER A 606 -65.13 19.50 -68.23
C SER A 606 -64.77 19.11 -69.67
N LEU A 607 -63.48 19.05 -69.99
CA LEU A 607 -62.94 18.70 -71.32
C LEU A 607 -62.68 17.20 -71.48
N ARG A 608 -62.76 16.44 -70.38
CA ARG A 608 -62.66 14.97 -70.33
C ARG A 608 -64.07 14.36 -70.36
#